data_AF-T0S9P2-F1
#
_entry.id   AF-T0S9P2-F1
#
_cell.length_a   1.000
_cell.length_b   1.000
_cell.length_c   1.000
_cell.angle_alpha   90.00
_cell.angle_beta   90.00
_cell.angle_gamma   90.00
#
_symmetry.space_group_name_H-M   'P 1'
#
loop_
_entity.id
_entity.type
_entity.pdbx_description
1 polymer ?
#
loop_
_entity_poly.entity_id
_entity_poly.type
_entity_poly.pdbx_seq_one_letter_code
_entity_poly.pdbx_strand_id
1 'polypeptide(L)'
;MTTTEPTLAQEIYQEAKKAGAFALDAPVSGGDLGAKNATLTIMVGSDLATYEKALPLFEKMGKTITHQGVAGSGQHTKMANQICIAGTMTGMTELLAYAQKAGLDLDKVLNTVGGGSGATWSLANYGPRILREDYSAGFFVKHFIKDLGIALAEADKMNLELPATKGAKELYEQLADKGFENDGTQALIKLWWPEGHRPE
;
A
#
# COMPACT_ATOMS: atom_id res chain seq x y z
N MET A 1 8.10 -7.24 -11.29
CA MET A 1 7.36 -7.33 -10.00
C MET A 1 7.54 -6.09 -9.12
N THR A 2 8.46 -5.18 -9.46
CA THR A 2 8.56 -3.85 -8.84
C THR A 2 7.29 -3.03 -9.08
N THR A 3 6.89 -2.20 -8.10
CA THR A 3 5.86 -1.19 -8.30
C THR A 3 6.44 0.02 -9.04
N THR A 4 5.92 0.26 -10.24
CA THR A 4 6.33 1.31 -11.19
C THR A 4 5.09 1.87 -11.88
N GLU A 5 5.27 2.84 -12.77
CA GLU A 5 4.21 3.40 -13.59
C GLU A 5 3.56 2.31 -14.49
N PRO A 6 2.21 2.25 -14.56
CA PRO A 6 1.48 1.42 -15.53
C PRO A 6 1.89 1.68 -16.97
N THR A 7 2.12 2.95 -17.33
CA THR A 7 2.58 3.36 -18.66
C THR A 7 3.94 2.75 -19.00
N LEU A 8 4.89 2.73 -18.06
CA LEU A 8 6.18 2.06 -18.24
C LEU A 8 6.02 0.54 -18.44
N ALA A 9 5.10 -0.10 -17.71
CA ALA A 9 4.82 -1.53 -17.89
C ALA A 9 4.30 -1.84 -19.30
N GLN A 10 3.46 -0.96 -19.86
CA GLN A 10 2.97 -1.09 -21.25
C GLN A 10 4.11 -0.94 -22.26
N GLU A 11 5.00 0.04 -22.07
CA GLU A 11 6.17 0.25 -22.94
C GLU A 11 7.08 -0.99 -22.94
N ILE A 12 7.43 -1.51 -21.75
CA ILE A 12 8.23 -2.73 -21.61
C ILE A 12 7.57 -3.91 -22.32
N TYR A 13 6.24 -4.05 -22.19
CA TYR A 13 5.50 -5.12 -22.88
C TYR A 13 5.63 -5.03 -24.40
N GLN A 14 5.49 -3.84 -24.98
CA GLN A 14 5.61 -3.64 -26.43
C GLN A 14 7.04 -3.90 -26.93
N GLU A 15 8.05 -3.42 -26.21
CA GLU A 15 9.46 -3.64 -26.60
C GLU A 15 9.87 -5.12 -26.49
N ALA A 16 9.43 -5.81 -25.43
CA ALA A 16 9.65 -7.25 -25.31
C ALA A 16 9.03 -8.02 -26.49
N LYS A 17 7.81 -7.65 -26.88
CA LYS A 17 7.11 -8.27 -28.02
C LYS A 17 7.86 -8.06 -29.33
N LYS A 18 8.40 -6.87 -29.58
CA LYS A 18 9.23 -6.58 -30.77
C LYS A 18 10.50 -7.43 -30.80
N ALA A 19 11.06 -7.73 -29.64
CA ALA A 19 12.22 -8.60 -29.49
C ALA A 19 11.89 -10.10 -29.48
N GLY A 20 10.63 -10.49 -29.68
CA GLY A 20 10.19 -11.89 -29.63
C GLY A 20 10.17 -12.50 -28.21
N ALA A 21 10.18 -11.66 -27.18
CA ALA A 21 10.13 -12.05 -25.78
C ALA A 21 8.73 -11.81 -25.16
N PHE A 22 8.49 -12.44 -24.01
CA PHE A 22 7.30 -12.21 -23.20
C PHE A 22 7.64 -11.27 -22.04
N ALA A 23 6.74 -10.35 -21.73
CA ALA A 23 6.83 -9.49 -20.56
C ALA A 23 5.46 -9.39 -19.88
N LEU A 24 5.49 -9.09 -18.59
CA LEU A 24 4.32 -8.89 -17.76
C LEU A 24 4.69 -7.96 -16.60
N ASP A 25 3.74 -7.16 -16.13
CA ASP A 25 3.83 -6.52 -14.83
C ASP A 25 3.12 -7.37 -13.78
N ALA A 26 3.78 -7.57 -12.65
CA ALA A 26 3.27 -8.39 -11.55
C ALA A 26 3.64 -7.78 -10.18
N PRO A 27 3.20 -6.55 -9.87
CA PRO A 27 3.37 -5.98 -8.54
C PRO A 27 2.68 -6.83 -7.46
N VAL A 28 3.16 -6.68 -6.23
CA VAL A 28 2.74 -7.52 -5.10
C VAL A 28 2.22 -6.72 -3.90
N SER A 29 1.45 -7.40 -3.05
CA SER A 29 1.06 -6.95 -1.71
C SER A 29 1.26 -8.08 -0.69
N GLY A 30 1.59 -7.73 0.56
CA GLY A 30 1.88 -8.68 1.65
C GLY A 30 3.17 -8.41 2.44
N GLY A 31 4.01 -7.49 1.98
CA GLY A 31 5.26 -7.10 2.64
C GLY A 31 6.26 -8.26 2.80
N ASP A 32 7.28 -8.04 3.62
CA ASP A 32 8.37 -9.00 3.84
C ASP A 32 7.87 -10.33 4.40
N LEU A 33 6.87 -10.30 5.29
CA LEU A 33 6.30 -11.50 5.89
C LEU A 33 5.55 -12.33 4.85
N GLY A 34 4.77 -11.69 3.98
CA GLY A 34 4.09 -12.36 2.87
C GLY A 34 5.07 -13.00 1.90
N ALA A 35 6.19 -12.33 1.61
CA ALA A 35 7.24 -12.87 0.75
C ALA A 35 7.93 -14.09 1.38
N LYS A 36 8.33 -14.01 2.65
CA LYS A 36 8.96 -15.13 3.39
C LYS A 36 8.06 -16.35 3.50
N ASN A 37 6.76 -16.13 3.66
CA ASN A 37 5.78 -17.20 3.85
C ASN A 37 5.14 -17.69 2.54
N ALA A 38 5.58 -17.19 1.37
CA ALA A 38 4.98 -17.48 0.08
C ALA A 38 3.45 -17.21 0.03
N THR A 39 3.00 -16.14 0.70
CA THR A 39 1.59 -15.73 0.78
C THR A 39 1.29 -14.40 0.11
N LEU A 40 2.15 -13.95 -0.81
CA LEU A 40 1.94 -12.70 -1.54
C LEU A 40 0.61 -12.70 -2.32
N THR A 41 0.01 -11.53 -2.40
CA THR A 41 -1.01 -11.21 -3.40
C THR A 41 -0.30 -10.64 -4.63
N ILE A 42 -0.50 -11.24 -5.80
CA ILE A 42 0.20 -10.93 -7.04
C ILE A 42 -0.82 -10.49 -8.09
N MET A 43 -0.65 -9.27 -8.60
CA MET A 43 -1.57 -8.61 -9.53
C MET A 43 -0.92 -8.58 -10.91
N VAL A 44 -1.38 -9.39 -11.87
CA VAL A 44 -0.65 -9.60 -13.14
C VAL A 44 -1.33 -8.90 -14.31
N GLY A 45 -0.59 -8.02 -15.00
CA GLY A 45 -0.96 -7.45 -16.30
C GLY A 45 -0.16 -8.07 -17.44
N SER A 46 -0.84 -8.71 -18.40
CA SER A 46 -0.25 -9.30 -19.62
C SER A 46 -1.34 -9.78 -20.57
N ASP A 47 -0.97 -10.39 -21.71
CA ASP A 47 -1.90 -11.30 -22.38
C ASP A 47 -2.10 -12.60 -21.57
N LEU A 48 -3.20 -13.31 -21.81
CA LEU A 48 -3.58 -14.50 -21.05
C LEU A 48 -2.56 -15.65 -21.22
N ALA A 49 -2.02 -15.83 -22.42
CA ALA A 49 -1.06 -16.91 -22.68
C ALA A 49 0.26 -16.68 -21.92
N THR A 50 0.74 -15.44 -21.84
CA THR A 50 1.89 -15.07 -21.01
C THR A 50 1.62 -15.28 -19.52
N TYR A 51 0.42 -14.92 -19.04
CA TYR A 51 0.01 -15.16 -17.66
C TYR A 51 0.00 -16.65 -17.30
N GLU A 52 -0.66 -17.48 -18.10
CA GLU A 52 -0.76 -18.93 -17.87
C GLU A 52 0.60 -19.61 -17.83
N LYS A 53 1.54 -19.19 -18.69
CA LYS A 53 2.91 -19.69 -18.68
C LYS A 53 3.69 -19.32 -17.42
N ALA A 54 3.45 -18.13 -16.88
CA ALA A 54 4.15 -17.62 -15.69
C ALA A 54 3.50 -18.07 -14.37
N LEU A 55 2.22 -18.47 -14.39
CA LEU A 55 1.45 -18.84 -13.21
C LEU A 55 2.13 -19.88 -12.31
N PRO A 56 2.71 -20.98 -12.81
CA PRO A 56 3.39 -21.96 -11.96
C PRO A 56 4.58 -21.39 -11.18
N LEU A 57 5.18 -20.30 -11.65
CA LEU A 57 6.26 -19.60 -10.94
C LEU A 57 5.69 -18.72 -9.83
N PHE A 58 4.60 -18.01 -10.10
CA PHE A 58 3.92 -17.18 -9.10
C PHE A 58 3.34 -18.01 -7.95
N GLU A 59 2.84 -19.21 -8.22
CA GLU A 59 2.33 -20.15 -7.20
C GLU A 59 3.40 -20.58 -6.19
N LYS A 60 4.70 -20.37 -6.47
CA LYS A 60 5.78 -20.65 -5.52
C LYS A 60 5.97 -19.55 -4.48
N MET A 61 5.42 -18.37 -4.69
CA MET A 61 5.66 -17.18 -3.87
C MET A 61 4.37 -16.46 -3.44
N GLY A 62 3.24 -16.75 -4.08
CA GLY A 62 1.96 -16.11 -3.84
C GLY A 62 0.86 -17.08 -3.44
N LYS A 63 -0.09 -16.58 -2.66
CA LYS A 63 -1.33 -17.29 -2.30
C LYS A 63 -2.52 -16.83 -3.15
N THR A 64 -2.54 -15.56 -3.52
CA THR A 64 -3.60 -14.98 -4.36
C THR A 64 -2.95 -14.41 -5.59
N ILE A 65 -3.21 -15.01 -6.75
CA ILE A 65 -2.59 -14.64 -8.01
C ILE A 65 -3.74 -14.39 -8.99
N THR A 66 -3.77 -13.20 -9.59
CA THR A 66 -4.91 -12.80 -10.42
C THR A 66 -4.43 -12.07 -11.65
N HIS A 67 -4.91 -12.51 -12.82
CA HIS A 67 -4.79 -11.80 -14.07
C HIS A 67 -5.76 -10.61 -14.07
N GLN A 68 -5.21 -9.40 -14.12
CA GLN A 68 -5.96 -8.14 -14.03
C GLN A 68 -6.32 -7.55 -15.40
N GLY A 69 -5.88 -8.20 -16.48
CA GLY A 69 -6.05 -7.74 -17.84
C GLY A 69 -4.72 -7.54 -18.56
N VAL A 70 -4.70 -6.62 -19.51
CA VAL A 70 -3.56 -6.35 -20.40
C VAL A 70 -2.35 -5.78 -19.64
N ALA A 71 -1.23 -5.61 -20.33
CA ALA A 71 -0.05 -4.95 -19.76
C ALA A 71 -0.40 -3.58 -19.14
N GLY A 72 0.18 -3.31 -17.97
CA GLY A 72 -0.12 -2.16 -17.12
C GLY A 72 -1.28 -2.38 -16.15
N SER A 73 -2.18 -3.34 -16.40
CA SER A 73 -3.34 -3.58 -15.50
C SER A 73 -2.91 -4.00 -14.10
N GLY A 74 -1.84 -4.78 -13.94
CA GLY A 74 -1.32 -5.18 -12.63
C GLY A 74 -0.84 -3.96 -11.83
N GLN A 75 -0.11 -3.04 -12.47
CA GLN A 75 0.30 -1.77 -11.87
C GLN A 75 -0.89 -0.87 -11.53
N HIS A 76 -1.90 -0.76 -12.41
CA HIS A 76 -3.12 0.00 -12.08
C HIS A 76 -3.85 -0.59 -10.86
N THR A 77 -3.98 -1.92 -10.77
CA THR A 77 -4.53 -2.58 -9.59
C THR A 77 -3.69 -2.28 -8.35
N LYS A 78 -2.35 -2.27 -8.47
CA LYS A 78 -1.48 -1.89 -7.37
C LYS A 78 -1.74 -0.44 -6.94
N MET A 79 -1.89 0.51 -7.86
CA MET A 79 -2.21 1.90 -7.52
C MET A 79 -3.55 2.01 -6.78
N ALA A 80 -4.60 1.31 -7.24
CA ALA A 80 -5.88 1.24 -6.55
C ALA A 80 -5.73 0.70 -5.10
N ASN A 81 -4.91 -0.34 -4.91
CA ASN A 81 -4.59 -0.86 -3.58
C ASN A 81 -3.88 0.18 -2.71
N GLN A 82 -2.88 0.90 -3.23
CA GLN A 82 -2.14 1.91 -2.46
C GLN A 82 -3.03 3.11 -2.10
N ILE A 83 -3.93 3.53 -2.99
CA ILE A 83 -4.96 4.55 -2.71
C ILE A 83 -5.85 4.12 -1.54
N CYS A 84 -6.34 2.87 -1.56
CA CYS A 84 -7.18 2.33 -0.48
C CYS A 84 -6.42 2.31 0.86
N ILE A 85 -5.16 1.82 0.86
CA ILE A 85 -4.30 1.81 2.05
C ILE A 85 -4.11 3.25 2.59
N ALA A 86 -3.97 4.25 1.73
CA ALA A 86 -3.77 5.63 2.18
C ALA A 86 -4.98 6.14 2.97
N GLY A 87 -6.19 5.86 2.48
CA GLY A 87 -7.44 6.18 3.17
C GLY A 87 -7.58 5.45 4.51
N THR A 88 -7.27 4.15 4.56
CA THR A 88 -7.39 3.38 5.81
C THR A 88 -6.33 3.76 6.84
N MET A 89 -5.12 4.13 6.41
CA MET A 89 -4.06 4.59 7.31
C MET A 89 -4.36 5.97 7.91
N THR A 90 -4.74 6.94 7.09
CA THR A 90 -5.12 8.28 7.57
C THR A 90 -6.30 8.22 8.53
N GLY A 91 -7.36 7.48 8.15
CA GLY A 91 -8.52 7.27 9.03
C GLY A 91 -8.17 6.58 10.35
N MET A 92 -7.31 5.56 10.32
CA MET A 92 -6.85 4.87 11.54
C MET A 92 -6.05 5.80 12.46
N THR A 93 -5.10 6.59 11.92
CA THR A 93 -4.26 7.46 12.74
C THR A 93 -5.04 8.62 13.33
N GLU A 94 -5.96 9.22 12.58
CA GLU A 94 -6.84 10.26 13.11
C GLU A 94 -7.82 9.71 14.15
N LEU A 95 -8.35 8.49 13.95
CA LEU A 95 -9.15 7.80 14.95
C LEU A 95 -8.40 7.64 16.26
N LEU A 96 -7.14 7.19 16.23
CA LEU A 96 -6.33 7.00 17.43
C LEU A 96 -6.00 8.33 18.11
N ALA A 97 -5.64 9.35 17.33
CA ALA A 97 -5.37 10.69 17.84
C ALA A 97 -6.62 11.30 18.50
N TYR A 98 -7.79 11.19 17.86
CA TYR A 98 -9.07 11.66 18.40
C TYR A 98 -9.44 10.91 19.69
N ALA A 99 -9.40 9.57 19.66
CA ALA A 99 -9.76 8.76 20.81
C ALA A 99 -8.84 9.03 22.01
N GLN A 100 -7.55 9.24 21.79
CA GLN A 100 -6.61 9.64 22.82
C GLN A 100 -6.99 11.00 23.40
N LYS A 101 -7.26 11.99 22.55
CA LYS A 101 -7.62 13.35 22.99
C LYS A 101 -8.96 13.40 23.73
N ALA A 102 -9.88 12.51 23.39
CA ALA A 102 -11.17 12.34 24.05
C ALA A 102 -11.09 11.55 25.38
N GLY A 103 -9.90 11.10 25.81
CA GLY A 103 -9.72 10.36 27.06
C GLY A 103 -10.24 8.92 27.00
N LEU A 104 -10.33 8.33 25.80
CA LEU A 104 -10.83 6.98 25.63
C LEU A 104 -9.74 5.92 25.83
N ASP A 105 -10.20 4.74 26.21
CA ASP A 105 -9.40 3.51 26.25
C ASP A 105 -9.18 3.01 24.81
N LEU A 106 -7.94 3.15 24.31
CA LEU A 106 -7.63 2.89 22.91
C LEU A 106 -7.77 1.41 22.53
N ASP A 107 -7.46 0.47 23.44
CA ASP A 107 -7.67 -0.96 23.20
C ASP A 107 -9.16 -1.26 23.04
N LYS A 108 -10.02 -0.68 23.88
CA LYS A 108 -11.48 -0.80 23.71
C LYS A 108 -11.95 -0.16 22.42
N VAL A 109 -11.44 1.00 22.04
CA VAL A 109 -11.79 1.67 20.78
C VAL A 109 -11.41 0.80 19.58
N LEU A 110 -10.19 0.26 19.54
CA LEU A 110 -9.75 -0.65 18.48
C LEU A 110 -10.66 -1.87 18.36
N ASN A 111 -11.01 -2.49 19.50
CA ASN A 111 -11.90 -3.65 19.53
C ASN A 111 -13.32 -3.31 19.04
N THR A 112 -13.91 -2.21 19.53
CA THR A 112 -15.27 -1.81 19.17
C THR A 112 -15.37 -1.40 17.70
N VAL A 113 -14.45 -0.56 17.22
CA VAL A 113 -14.47 -0.10 15.82
C VAL A 113 -14.11 -1.23 14.87
N GLY A 114 -13.15 -2.08 15.24
CA GLY A 114 -12.75 -3.25 14.47
C GLY A 114 -13.82 -4.34 14.36
N GLY A 115 -14.82 -4.34 15.25
CA GLY A 115 -16.00 -5.21 15.15
C GLY A 115 -17.16 -4.62 14.34
N GLY A 116 -17.07 -3.35 13.92
CA GLY A 116 -18.14 -2.63 13.23
C GLY A 116 -17.80 -2.24 11.79
N SER A 117 -18.60 -1.34 11.20
CA SER A 117 -18.42 -0.88 9.82
C SER A 117 -17.13 -0.09 9.56
N GLY A 118 -16.41 0.31 10.63
CA GLY A 118 -15.09 0.93 10.54
C GLY A 118 -13.93 -0.07 10.45
N ALA A 119 -14.22 -1.38 10.42
CA ALA A 119 -13.21 -2.41 10.34
C ALA A 119 -12.38 -2.28 9.05
N THR A 120 -11.06 -2.20 9.20
CA THR A 120 -10.10 -2.22 8.09
C THR A 120 -8.93 -3.12 8.43
N TRP A 121 -8.22 -3.59 7.39
CA TRP A 121 -6.99 -4.35 7.58
C TRP A 121 -5.94 -3.52 8.34
N SER A 122 -5.81 -2.23 8.02
CA SER A 122 -4.91 -1.31 8.74
C SER A 122 -5.22 -1.26 10.23
N LEU A 123 -6.49 -1.07 10.61
CA LEU A 123 -6.89 -0.99 12.01
C LEU A 123 -6.51 -2.27 12.79
N ALA A 124 -6.81 -3.43 12.22
CA ALA A 124 -6.54 -4.72 12.86
C ALA A 124 -5.04 -5.04 12.98
N ASN A 125 -4.22 -4.63 12.01
CA ASN A 125 -2.81 -5.04 11.94
C ASN A 125 -1.83 -3.97 12.45
N TYR A 126 -2.15 -2.69 12.26
CA TYR A 126 -1.29 -1.58 12.64
C TYR A 126 -1.74 -0.87 13.91
N GLY A 127 -3.03 -0.84 14.24
CA GLY A 127 -3.53 -0.27 15.50
C GLY A 127 -2.81 -0.83 16.73
N PRO A 128 -2.76 -2.17 16.92
CA PRO A 128 -2.04 -2.78 18.03
C PRO A 128 -0.52 -2.53 18.01
N ARG A 129 0.07 -2.32 16.83
CA ARG A 129 1.51 -2.02 16.70
C ARG A 129 1.80 -0.59 17.15
N ILE A 130 0.95 0.37 16.77
CA ILE A 130 1.01 1.76 17.24
C ILE A 130 0.90 1.82 18.77
N LEU A 131 -0.05 1.07 19.38
CA LEU A 131 -0.18 1.05 20.85
C LEU A 131 1.03 0.46 21.59
N ARG A 132 1.83 -0.36 20.91
CA ARG A 132 3.10 -0.91 21.41
C ARG A 132 4.32 -0.12 20.95
N GLU A 133 4.12 1.02 20.29
CA GLU A 133 5.19 1.86 19.72
C GLU A 133 6.09 1.10 18.72
N ASP A 134 5.55 0.08 18.05
CA ASP A 134 6.25 -0.69 17.02
C ASP A 134 6.06 -0.05 15.64
N TYR A 135 7.07 0.74 15.28
CA TYR A 135 7.16 1.43 13.99
C TYR A 135 8.04 0.71 12.98
N SER A 136 8.44 -0.53 13.24
CA SER A 136 9.27 -1.28 12.29
C SER A 136 8.55 -1.46 10.95
N ALA A 137 9.30 -1.29 9.86
CA ALA A 137 8.72 -1.27 8.53
C ALA A 137 8.29 -2.66 8.06
N GLY A 138 6.97 -2.85 7.90
CA GLY A 138 6.44 -3.87 6.98
C GLY A 138 6.31 -3.33 5.55
N PHE A 139 6.20 -2.01 5.43
CA PHE A 139 6.27 -1.23 4.20
C PHE A 139 6.74 0.18 4.57
N PHE A 140 7.81 0.65 3.92
CA PHE A 140 8.46 1.91 4.27
C PHE A 140 7.66 3.14 3.85
N VAL A 141 7.68 4.18 4.68
CA VAL A 141 7.08 5.50 4.37
C VAL A 141 7.58 6.04 3.02
N LYS A 142 8.89 6.06 2.78
CA LYS A 142 9.46 6.54 1.49
C LYS A 142 8.94 5.79 0.26
N HIS A 143 8.72 4.48 0.39
CA HIS A 143 8.17 3.69 -0.72
C HIS A 143 6.69 3.97 -0.90
N PHE A 144 5.96 4.25 0.18
CA PHE A 144 4.57 4.63 0.08
C PHE A 144 4.39 5.99 -0.57
N ILE A 145 5.21 6.99 -0.22
CA ILE A 145 5.22 8.32 -0.89
C ILE A 145 5.43 8.15 -2.40
N LYS A 146 6.43 7.34 -2.79
CA LYS A 146 6.71 7.04 -4.21
C LYS A 146 5.50 6.40 -4.89
N ASP A 147 4.86 5.41 -4.27
CA ASP A 147 3.68 4.74 -4.83
C ASP A 147 2.47 5.69 -4.95
N LEU A 148 2.23 6.56 -3.96
CA LEU A 148 1.16 7.58 -4.04
C LEU A 148 1.46 8.62 -5.13
N GLY A 149 2.75 8.95 -5.34
CA GLY A 149 3.18 9.79 -6.46
C GLY A 149 2.85 9.18 -7.82
N ILE A 150 3.10 7.88 -8.01
CA ILE A 150 2.72 7.16 -9.23
C ILE A 150 1.19 7.16 -9.40
N ALA A 151 0.45 6.88 -8.34
CA ALA A 151 -1.02 6.84 -8.39
C ALA A 151 -1.61 8.19 -8.82
N LEU A 152 -1.11 9.29 -8.26
CA LEU A 152 -1.54 10.65 -8.62
C LEU A 152 -1.16 11.02 -10.05
N ALA A 153 0.08 10.72 -10.48
CA ALA A 153 0.52 11.01 -11.84
C ALA A 153 -0.29 10.24 -12.89
N GLU A 154 -0.69 9.00 -12.61
CA GLU A 154 -1.58 8.23 -13.49
C GLU A 154 -3.02 8.74 -13.45
N ALA A 155 -3.51 9.19 -12.29
CA ALA A 155 -4.82 9.83 -12.18
C ALA A 155 -4.90 11.12 -13.00
N ASP A 156 -3.84 11.93 -12.98
CA ASP A 156 -3.74 13.16 -13.78
C ASP A 156 -3.84 12.86 -15.29
N LYS A 157 -3.15 11.81 -15.78
CA LYS A 157 -3.26 11.35 -17.19
C LYS A 157 -4.69 10.95 -17.57
N MET A 158 -5.50 10.53 -16.60
CA MET A 158 -6.90 10.16 -16.77
C MET A 158 -7.87 11.33 -16.51
N ASN A 159 -7.39 12.53 -16.20
CA ASN A 159 -8.19 13.68 -15.73
C ASN A 159 -9.04 13.32 -14.50
N LEU A 160 -8.49 12.55 -13.56
CA LEU A 160 -9.16 12.12 -12.34
C LEU A 160 -8.52 12.78 -11.12
N GLU A 161 -9.31 13.56 -10.38
CA GLU A 161 -8.86 14.16 -9.12
C GLU A 161 -9.00 13.19 -7.94
N LEU A 162 -7.93 13.03 -7.16
CA LEU A 162 -7.89 12.19 -5.96
C LEU A 162 -7.49 13.01 -4.72
N PRO A 163 -8.37 13.92 -4.23
CA PRO A 163 -8.01 14.87 -3.17
C PRO A 163 -7.59 14.18 -1.85
N ALA A 164 -8.26 13.08 -1.46
CA ALA A 164 -7.90 12.33 -0.28
C ALA A 164 -6.50 11.68 -0.39
N THR A 165 -6.18 11.14 -1.57
CA THR A 165 -4.85 10.56 -1.84
C THR A 165 -3.75 11.63 -1.83
N LYS A 166 -4.05 12.81 -2.39
CA LYS A 166 -3.13 13.96 -2.35
C LYS A 166 -2.84 14.39 -0.92
N GLY A 167 -3.87 14.59 -0.10
CA GLY A 167 -3.70 14.93 1.32
C GLY A 167 -2.95 13.86 2.10
N ALA A 168 -3.23 12.57 1.85
CA ALA A 168 -2.48 11.48 2.48
C ALA A 168 -0.99 11.52 2.10
N LYS A 169 -0.66 11.75 0.83
CA LYS A 169 0.73 11.91 0.38
C LYS A 169 1.43 13.06 1.09
N GLU A 170 0.78 14.22 1.19
CA GLU A 170 1.30 15.40 1.88
C GLU A 170 1.60 15.12 3.36
N LEU A 171 0.74 14.37 4.05
CA LEU A 171 0.98 13.96 5.43
C LEU A 171 2.18 13.01 5.55
N TYR A 172 2.33 12.06 4.63
CA TYR A 172 3.50 11.17 4.62
C TYR A 172 4.80 11.90 4.28
N GLU A 173 4.75 12.91 3.41
CA GLU A 173 5.90 13.78 3.13
C GLU A 173 6.30 14.57 4.38
N GLN A 174 5.34 15.16 5.10
CA GLN A 174 5.62 15.82 6.38
C GLN A 174 6.24 14.86 7.40
N LEU A 175 5.79 13.59 7.42
CA LEU A 175 6.37 12.57 8.28
C LEU A 175 7.82 12.23 7.88
N ALA A 176 8.10 12.13 6.58
CA ALA A 176 9.44 11.89 6.06
C ALA A 176 10.39 13.06 6.36
N ASP A 177 9.93 14.30 6.22
CA ASP A 177 10.68 15.52 6.54
C ASP A 177 11.08 15.59 8.03
N LYS A 178 10.33 14.91 8.91
CA LYS A 178 10.67 14.73 10.33
C LYS A 178 11.67 13.59 10.59
N GLY A 179 12.20 12.96 9.55
CA GLY A 179 13.22 11.89 9.65
C GLY A 179 12.67 10.47 9.75
N PHE A 180 11.35 10.26 9.59
CA PHE A 180 10.71 8.96 9.74
C PHE A 180 10.46 8.23 8.41
N GLU A 181 11.18 8.58 7.35
CA GLU A 181 11.05 8.01 6.00
C GLU A 181 11.34 6.48 5.94
N ASN A 182 12.12 5.97 6.90
CA ASN A 182 12.52 4.58 7.02
C ASN A 182 11.67 3.79 8.02
N ASP A 183 10.67 4.42 8.63
CA ASP A 183 9.70 3.72 9.47
C ASP A 183 8.62 3.04 8.62
N GLY A 184 7.85 2.17 9.26
CA GLY A 184 6.63 1.62 8.70
C GLY A 184 5.55 2.69 8.50
N THR A 185 4.69 2.49 7.51
CA THR A 185 3.58 3.41 7.20
C THR A 185 2.65 3.73 8.37
N GLN A 186 2.59 2.88 9.40
CA GLN A 186 1.85 3.15 10.64
C GLN A 186 2.45 4.27 11.50
N ALA A 187 3.71 4.66 11.24
CA ALA A 187 4.37 5.78 11.91
C ALA A 187 3.74 7.14 11.58
N LEU A 188 2.76 7.21 10.69
CA LEU A 188 1.97 8.42 10.44
C LEU A 188 1.35 9.01 11.72
N ILE A 189 1.05 8.17 12.72
CA ILE A 189 0.59 8.63 14.04
C ILE A 189 1.55 9.62 14.71
N LYS A 190 2.85 9.58 14.36
CA LYS A 190 3.88 10.49 14.89
C LYS A 190 3.66 11.97 14.56
N LEU A 191 2.75 12.27 13.63
CA LEU A 191 2.30 13.65 13.41
C LEU A 191 1.47 14.20 14.58
N TRP A 192 0.80 13.31 15.34
CA TRP A 192 0.00 13.66 16.53
C TRP A 192 0.62 13.21 17.85
N TRP A 193 1.42 12.14 17.83
CA TRP A 193 2.10 11.55 18.99
C TRP A 193 3.60 11.77 18.86
N PRO A 194 4.16 12.85 19.46
CA PRO A 194 5.57 13.20 19.28
C PRO A 194 6.51 12.02 19.58
N GLU A 195 7.49 11.81 18.71
CA GLU A 195 8.44 10.68 18.76
C GLU A 195 7.80 9.28 18.70
N GLY A 196 6.47 9.19 18.53
CA GLY A 196 5.70 7.96 18.56
C GLY A 196 5.19 7.58 19.94
N HIS A 197 5.36 8.46 20.93
CA HIS A 197 4.87 8.23 22.29
C HIS A 197 3.46 8.75 22.46
N ARG A 198 2.60 7.92 23.06
CA ARG A 198 1.25 8.32 23.43
C ARG A 198 1.34 9.52 24.39
N PRO A 199 0.76 10.69 24.05
CA PRO A 199 0.78 11.83 24.94
C PRO A 199 -0.07 11.54 26.19
N GLU A 200 0.40 12.00 27.35
CA GLU A 200 -0.32 11.97 28.63
C GLU A 200 -1.67 12.70 28.58
#